data_AF-A0A354G2F9-F1
#
_entry.id   AF-A0A354G2F9-F1
#
_cell.length_a   1.000
_cell.length_b   1.000
_cell.length_c   1.000
_cell.angle_alpha   90.00
_cell.angle_beta   90.00
_cell.angle_gamma   90.00
#
_symmetry.space_group_name_H-M   'P 1'
#
loop_
_entity.id
_entity.type
_entity.pdbx_description
1 polymer ?
#
loop_
_entity_poly.entity_id
_entity_poly.type
_entity_poly.pdbx_seq_one_letter_code
_entity_poly.pdbx_strand_id
1 'polypeptide(L)' 'MEQFLQMDPKLIVLAVLWVLPWKGYSLWTASHNGHKRWFIALLVLNTFAILDIFYIFYIAKRTPKDFFRVFKTKI' A
#
# COMPACT_ATOMS: atom_id res chain seq x y z
N MET A 1 22.98 -19.92 -18.36
CA MET A 1 23.26 -19.19 -17.11
C MET A 1 23.29 -17.67 -17.32
N GLU A 2 23.38 -17.15 -18.55
CA GLU A 2 23.38 -15.70 -18.85
C GLU A 2 21.98 -15.07 -18.96
N GLN A 3 20.92 -15.85 -19.22
CA GLN A 3 19.56 -15.33 -19.43
C GLN A 3 18.87 -14.79 -18.17
N PHE A 4 19.29 -15.24 -16.98
CA PHE A 4 18.73 -14.76 -15.71
C PHE A 4 19.19 -13.33 -15.37
N LEU A 5 20.30 -12.87 -15.95
CA LEU A 5 20.83 -11.51 -15.78
C LEU A 5 20.25 -10.51 -16.79
N GLN A 6 19.42 -10.98 -17.72
CA GLN A 6 18.72 -10.18 -18.73
C GLN A 6 17.33 -9.72 -18.24
N MET A 7 17.05 -9.79 -16.94
CA MET A 7 15.87 -9.14 -16.38
C MET A 7 16.04 -7.64 -16.46
N ASP A 8 15.33 -6.99 -17.39
CA ASP A 8 15.30 -5.52 -17.53
C ASP A 8 14.97 -4.86 -16.18
N PRO A 9 15.92 -4.17 -15.52
CA PRO A 9 15.71 -3.61 -14.19
C PRO A 9 14.58 -2.57 -14.14
N LYS A 10 14.16 -2.06 -15.31
CA LYS A 10 13.03 -1.14 -15.49
C LYS A 10 11.71 -1.71 -14.99
N LEU A 11 11.46 -3.01 -15.22
CA LEU A 11 10.21 -3.67 -14.79
C LEU A 11 10.12 -3.74 -13.27
N ILE A 12 11.24 -4.01 -12.60
CA ILE A 12 11.31 -4.06 -11.14
C ILE A 12 11.04 -2.67 -10.55
N VAL A 13 11.65 -1.63 -11.10
CA VAL A 13 11.42 -0.24 -10.64
C VAL A 13 9.95 0.15 -10.79
N LEU A 14 9.31 -0.20 -11.91
CA LEU A 14 7.89 0.08 -12.13
C LEU A 14 7.01 -0.68 -11.12
N ALA A 15 7.29 -1.96 -10.89
CA ALA A 15 6.56 -2.77 -9.91
C ALA A 15 6.72 -2.23 -8.49
N VAL A 16 7.94 -1.78 -8.13
CA VAL A 16 8.24 -1.18 -6.83
C VAL A 16 7.50 0.14 -6.65
N LEU A 17 7.54 1.04 -7.65
CA LEU A 17 6.79 2.30 -7.64
C LEU A 17 5.28 2.09 -7.61
N TRP A 18 4.77 0.99 -8.16
CA TRP A 18 3.36 0.64 -8.07
C TRP A 18 2.99 0.12 -6.69
N VAL A 19 3.72 -0.87 -6.16
CA VAL A 19 3.32 -1.56 -4.92
C VAL A 19 3.65 -0.76 -3.65
N LEU A 20 4.78 -0.05 -3.60
CA LEU A 20 5.22 0.68 -2.40
C LEU A 20 4.19 1.69 -1.89
N PRO A 21 3.64 2.59 -2.75
CA PRO A 21 2.69 3.59 -2.28
C PRO A 21 1.42 2.96 -1.69
N TRP A 22 0.85 1.97 -2.37
CA TRP A 22 -0.36 1.30 -1.90
C TRP A 22 -0.13 0.52 -0.60
N LYS A 23 0.98 -0.22 -0.53
CA LYS A 23 1.30 -1.07 0.63
C LYS A 23 1.69 -0.25 1.86
N GLY A 24 2.43 0.84 1.68
CA GLY A 24 2.74 1.77 2.76
C GLY A 24 1.49 2.47 3.29
N TYR A 25 0.63 2.93 2.38
CA TYR A 25 -0.60 3.65 2.76
C TYR A 25 -1.64 2.75 3.44
N SER A 26 -1.83 1.51 2.96
CA SER A 26 -2.76 0.55 3.55
C SER A 26 -2.34 0.18 4.98
N LEU A 27 -1.05 -0.10 5.21
CA LEU A 27 -0.49 -0.45 6.52
C LEU A 27 -0.54 0.73 7.48
N TRP A 28 -0.17 1.93 7.03
CA TRP A 28 -0.28 3.16 7.83
C TRP A 28 -1.73 3.38 8.28
N THR A 29 -2.67 3.26 7.35
CA THR A 29 -4.10 3.41 7.62
C THR A 29 -4.63 2.34 8.56
N ALA A 30 -4.23 1.07 8.38
CA ALA A 30 -4.64 -0.04 9.24
C ALA A 30 -4.10 0.08 10.67
N SER A 31 -2.86 0.54 10.82
CA SER A 31 -2.26 0.84 12.11
C SER A 31 -3.00 1.98 12.82
N HIS A 32 -3.25 3.09 12.11
CA HIS A 32 -3.87 4.28 12.70
C HIS A 32 -5.36 4.10 13.04
N ASN A 33 -6.10 3.33 12.24
CA ASN A 33 -7.51 3.02 12.51
C ASN A 33 -7.69 1.83 13.49
N GLY A 34 -6.61 1.20 13.97
CA GLY A 34 -6.69 0.09 14.92
C GLY A 34 -7.19 -1.24 14.35
N HIS A 35 -7.17 -1.41 13.02
CA HIS A 35 -7.61 -2.63 12.35
C HIS A 35 -6.52 -3.71 12.38
N LYS A 36 -6.21 -4.24 13.57
CA LYS A 36 -5.12 -5.21 13.81
C LYS A 36 -5.21 -6.46 12.91
N ARG A 37 -6.41 -7.00 12.69
CA ARG A 37 -6.63 -8.16 11.81
C ARG A 37 -6.29 -7.86 10.35
N TRP A 38 -6.66 -6.67 9.87
CA TRP A 38 -6.37 -6.23 8.50
C TRP A 38 -4.90 -5.87 8.31
N PHE A 39 -4.25 -5.31 9.32
CA PHE A 39 -2.81 -5.10 9.31
C PHE A 39 -2.06 -6.42 9.09
N ILE A 40 -2.42 -7.47 9.82
CA ILE A 40 -1.81 -8.81 9.65
C ILE A 40 -2.12 -9.38 8.26
N ALA A 41 -3.37 -9.27 7.80
CA ALA A 41 -3.76 -9.75 6.46
C ALA A 41 -2.97 -9.06 5.35
N LEU A 42 -2.83 -7.73 5.37
CA LEU A 42 -2.07 -6.94 4.39
C LEU A 42 -0.56 -7.22 4.45
N LEU A 43 -0.03 -7.60 5.62
CA LEU A 43 1.37 -7.92 5.79
C LEU A 43 1.71 -9.31 5.23
N VAL A 44 0.83 -10.30 5.46
CA VAL A 44 1.02 -11.69 5.01
C VAL A 44 0.65 -11.86 3.54
N LEU A 45 -0.42 -11.22 3.07
CA LEU A 45 -0.91 -11.37 1.70
C LEU A 45 -0.21 -10.39 0.75
N ASN A 46 0.76 -10.89 -0.03
CA ASN A 46 1.46 -10.13 -1.07
C ASN A 46 0.71 -10.17 -2.42
N THR A 47 -0.53 -9.69 -2.47
CA THR A 47 -1.38 -9.74 -3.67
C THR A 47 -1.15 -8.57 -4.64
N PHE A 48 0.09 -8.15 -4.89
CA PHE A 48 0.42 -7.04 -5.82
C PHE A 48 -0.42 -5.76 -5.59
N ALA A 49 -0.58 -5.31 -4.35
CA ALA A 49 -1.38 -4.14 -3.98
C ALA A 49 -2.90 -4.22 -4.20
N ILE A 50 -3.45 -5.34 -4.70
CA ILE A 50 -4.91 -5.48 -4.91
C ILE A 50 -5.67 -5.47 -3.59
N LEU A 51 -5.23 -6.27 -2.60
CA LEU A 51 -5.85 -6.30 -1.28
C LEU A 51 -5.71 -4.96 -0.55
N ASP A 52 -4.57 -4.27 -0.73
CA ASP A 52 -4.32 -2.94 -0.20
C ASP A 52 -5.34 -1.92 -0.72
N ILE A 53 -5.55 -1.89 -2.04
CA ILE A 53 -6.55 -1.04 -2.69
C ILE A 53 -7.96 -1.40 -2.17
N PHE A 54 -8.32 -2.69 -2.15
CA PHE A 54 -9.62 -3.12 -1.64
C PHE A 54 -9.87 -2.67 -0.19
N TYR A 55 -8.87 -2.83 0.67
CA TYR A 55 -8.93 -2.38 2.06
C TYR A 55 -9.15 -0.87 2.17
N ILE A 56 -8.41 -0.07 1.40
CA ILE A 56 -8.52 1.39 1.41
C ILE A 56 -9.93 1.84 1.00
N PHE A 57 -10.46 1.28 -0.09
CA PHE A 57 -11.76 1.68 -0.63
C PHE A 57 -12.96 1.14 0.17
N TYR A 58 -12.92 -0.13 0.56
CA TYR A 58 -14.09 -0.81 1.15
C TYR A 58 -14.12 -0.72 2.68
N ILE A 59 -12.96 -0.83 3.33
CA ILE A 59 -12.89 -1.02 4.79
C ILE A 59 -12.51 0.25 5.50
N ALA A 60 -11.39 0.85 5.11
CA ALA A 60 -10.94 2.08 5.72
C ALA A 60 -11.95 3.21 5.46
N LYS A 61 -12.71 3.15 4.34
CA LYS A 61 -13.59 4.23 3.84
C LYS A 61 -12.92 5.61 3.87
N ARG A 62 -11.59 5.63 3.89
CA ARG A 62 -10.78 6.85 4.00
C ARG A 62 -10.79 7.50 2.65
N THR A 63 -11.36 8.69 2.58
CA THR A 63 -11.29 9.48 1.36
C THR A 63 -9.92 10.19 1.32
N PRO A 64 -9.37 10.54 0.15
CA PRO A 64 -8.12 11.33 0.08
C PRO A 64 -8.17 12.61 0.94
N LYS A 65 -9.37 13.15 1.17
CA LYS A 65 -9.64 14.28 2.08
C LYS A 65 -9.16 14.03 3.52
N ASP A 66 -9.23 12.80 4.02
CA ASP A 66 -8.76 12.44 5.35
C ASP A 66 -7.24 12.48 5.48
N PHE A 67 -6.51 12.12 4.42
CA PHE A 67 -5.07 12.26 4.36
C PHE A 67 -4.68 13.73 4.48
N PHE A 68 -5.30 14.59 3.67
CA PHE A 68 -5.07 16.04 3.76
C PHE A 68 -5.55 16.64 5.09
N ARG A 69 -6.55 16.04 5.76
CA ARG A 69 -6.99 16.48 7.09
C ARG A 69 -5.87 16.35 8.13
N VAL A 70 -5.06 15.28 8.08
CA VAL A 70 -3.91 15.09 8.97
C VAL A 70 -2.88 16.22 8.83
N PHE A 71 -2.63 16.68 7.61
CA PHE A 71 -1.72 17.80 7.36
C PHE A 71 -2.35 19.17 7.67
N LYS A 72 -3.67 19.30 7.57
CA LYS A 72 -4.39 20.57 7.76
C LYS A 72 -4.66 20.91 9.23
N THR A 73 -4.68 19.93 10.14
CA THR A 73 -5.01 20.16 11.57
C THR A 73 -3.89 20.88 12.37
N LYS A 74 -2.83 21.37 11.73
CA LYS A 74 -1.71 22.06 12.40
C LYS A 74 -1.22 23.34 11.71
N ILE A 75 -2.11 24.09 11.05
CA ILE A 75 -1.88 25.49 10.66
C ILE A 75 -3.03 26.34 11.19
#